data_AF-A0AAX6FMQ3-F1
#
_entry.id   AF-A0AAX6FMQ3-F1
#
_cell.length_a   1.000
_cell.length_b   1.000
_cell.length_c   1.000
_cell.angle_alpha   90.00
_cell.angle_beta   90.00
_cell.angle_gamma   90.00
#
_symmetry.space_group_name_H-M   'P 1'
#
loop_
_entity.id
_entity.type
_entity.pdbx_description
1 polymer ?
#
loop_
_entity_poly.entity_id
_entity_poly.type
_entity_poly.pdbx_seq_one_letter_code
_entity_poly.pdbx_strand_id
1 'polypeptide(L)'
;MNQPSETHPWLIDPPPDNKPWTHLIARPTWVVVALVTTALVGLSLIQAVPSVWTAVAEPPPSRPAGEHPPAGILTSLPADARSCSGFYRPGPPRRVVFSIKEFGGVGDGRTSNTESFRRAVESLRRYGEEGGAQLNVPAGRWLTGSFNLTSNFTLYLEEGAVILGSQDPKEWPLIEPLPSYGRGRERPGARHISLIHGNGLSDVVITGNNGSIDGQGRVWWELWWNRTLEHTRGHLLELVNSSNILIYNVTFLNSPFWNVHPVYCRRQCCSKICYCSGTTSFPKH
;
A
#
# COMPACT_ATOMS: atom_id res chain seq x y z
N MET A 1 -12.15 -56.28 58.73
CA MET A 1 -12.56 -55.57 59.96
C MET A 1 -11.36 -55.49 60.88
N ASN A 2 -10.79 -54.28 61.01
CA ASN A 2 -10.11 -53.71 62.18
C ASN A 2 -9.40 -52.42 61.72
N GLN A 3 -10.05 -51.29 61.97
CA GLN A 3 -9.42 -49.99 62.22
C GLN A 3 -9.21 -49.85 63.74
N PRO A 4 -8.62 -48.75 64.25
CA PRO A 4 -7.25 -48.27 64.05
C PRO A 4 -6.58 -47.99 65.43
N SER A 5 -5.32 -47.56 65.45
CA SER A 5 -4.80 -46.81 66.60
C SER A 5 -3.88 -45.69 66.11
N GLU A 6 -4.36 -44.47 66.25
CA GLU A 6 -3.64 -43.21 66.09
C GLU A 6 -2.70 -42.98 67.28
N THR A 7 -1.49 -42.48 67.03
CA THR A 7 -0.78 -41.53 67.90
C THR A 7 0.21 -40.70 67.06
N HIS A 8 -0.14 -39.44 66.79
CA HIS A 8 0.75 -38.32 66.47
C HIS A 8 1.26 -37.67 67.78
N PRO A 9 2.01 -36.54 67.81
CA PRO A 9 2.97 -35.92 66.89
C PRO A 9 4.30 -35.51 67.61
N TRP A 10 5.20 -34.84 66.87
CA TRP A 10 6.35 -34.04 67.33
C TRP A 10 7.71 -34.76 67.44
N LEU A 11 8.40 -34.90 66.30
CA LEU A 11 9.83 -34.61 66.25
C LEU A 11 10.09 -33.74 65.01
N ILE A 12 10.64 -32.56 65.27
CA ILE A 12 10.96 -31.52 64.31
C ILE A 12 12.25 -31.94 63.61
N ASP A 13 12.21 -32.16 62.30
CA ASP A 13 13.43 -32.30 61.51
C ASP A 13 14.14 -30.94 61.39
N PRO A 14 15.45 -30.86 61.66
CA PRO A 14 16.20 -29.63 61.54
C PRO A 14 16.38 -29.22 60.06
N PRO A 15 16.45 -27.91 59.77
CA PRO A 15 16.65 -27.40 58.41
C PRO A 15 18.05 -27.78 57.89
N PRO A 16 18.22 -28.04 56.59
CA PRO A 16 19.53 -28.35 56.04
C PRO A 16 20.47 -27.15 56.11
N ASP A 17 21.69 -27.50 56.50
CA ASP A 17 22.82 -26.68 56.90
C ASP A 17 23.31 -25.70 55.82
N ASN A 18 23.47 -24.44 56.22
CA ASN A 18 23.93 -23.31 55.41
C ASN A 18 25.45 -23.39 55.20
N LYS A 19 25.90 -24.12 54.17
CA LYS A 19 27.33 -24.10 53.78
C LYS A 19 27.70 -22.79 53.06
N PRO A 20 28.87 -22.21 53.37
CA PRO A 20 29.29 -20.92 52.85
C PRO A 20 29.66 -20.98 51.35
N TRP A 21 29.25 -19.94 50.63
CA TRP A 21 29.56 -19.70 49.21
C TRP A 21 31.07 -19.44 49.02
N THR A 22 31.89 -20.48 48.90
CA THR A 22 33.33 -20.31 48.64
C THR A 22 33.88 -21.17 47.50
N HIS A 23 33.05 -21.56 46.52
CA HIS A 23 33.55 -22.18 45.28
C HIS A 23 32.75 -21.74 44.05
N LEU A 24 32.84 -20.46 43.68
CA LEU A 24 32.49 -19.99 42.33
C LEU A 24 33.28 -18.71 41.98
N ILE A 25 34.60 -18.76 42.16
CA ILE A 25 35.51 -17.88 41.42
C ILE A 25 36.20 -18.77 40.41
N ALA A 26 35.54 -18.95 39.26
CA ALA A 26 36.18 -19.52 38.09
C ALA A 26 37.37 -18.60 37.74
N ARG A 27 38.59 -19.15 37.84
CA ARG A 27 39.77 -18.48 37.30
C ARG A 27 39.52 -18.27 35.80
N PRO A 28 39.51 -17.03 35.28
CA PRO A 28 39.24 -16.81 33.88
C PRO A 28 40.34 -17.52 33.08
N THR A 29 39.94 -18.49 32.27
CA THR A 29 40.83 -19.14 31.31
C THR A 29 41.39 -18.07 30.38
N TRP A 30 42.64 -18.22 29.92
CA TRP A 30 43.33 -17.30 29.01
C TRP A 30 42.49 -16.86 27.80
N VAL A 31 41.56 -17.70 27.35
CA VAL A 31 40.59 -17.41 26.29
C VAL A 31 39.64 -16.26 26.64
N VAL A 32 39.15 -16.19 27.88
CA VAL A 32 38.23 -15.12 28.34
C VAL A 32 39.00 -13.81 28.49
N VAL A 33 40.24 -13.86 28.99
CA VAL A 33 41.11 -12.67 29.06
C VAL A 33 41.46 -12.18 27.66
N ALA A 34 41.76 -13.07 26.70
CA ALA A 34 42.06 -12.72 25.31
C ALA A 34 40.84 -12.15 24.54
N LEU A 35 39.63 -12.66 24.82
CA LEU A 35 38.40 -12.15 24.21
C LEU A 35 38.02 -10.75 24.75
N VAL A 36 38.24 -10.49 26.04
CA VAL A 36 37.98 -9.17 26.63
C VAL A 36 39.03 -8.15 26.18
N THR A 37 40.31 -8.53 26.04
CA THR A 37 41.35 -7.62 25.54
C THR A 37 41.20 -7.33 24.05
N THR A 38 40.76 -8.29 23.23
CA THR A 38 40.44 -8.02 21.81
C THR A 38 39.21 -7.13 21.64
N ALA A 39 38.18 -7.27 22.50
CA ALA A 39 37.04 -6.36 22.51
C ALA A 39 37.41 -4.92 22.91
N LEU A 40 38.32 -4.74 23.87
CA LEU A 40 38.78 -3.42 24.32
C LEU A 40 39.73 -2.72 23.31
N VAL A 41 40.60 -3.48 22.63
CA VAL A 41 41.45 -2.92 21.56
C VAL A 41 40.63 -2.60 20.29
N GLY A 42 39.61 -3.41 19.99
CA GLY A 42 38.66 -3.13 18.89
C GLY A 42 37.82 -1.86 19.12
N LEU A 43 37.42 -1.59 20.37
CA LEU A 43 36.70 -0.35 20.72
C LEU A 43 37.59 0.90 20.62
N SER A 44 38.89 0.78 20.85
CA SER A 44 39.82 1.93 20.82
C SER A 44 40.24 2.34 19.40
N LEU A 45 39.98 1.54 18.37
CA LEU A 45 40.29 1.85 16.96
C LEU A 45 39.14 2.53 16.21
N ILE A 46 37.97 2.69 16.82
CA ILE A 46 36.80 3.36 16.19
C ILE A 46 36.81 4.89 16.41
N GLN A 47 37.67 5.42 17.30
CA GLN A 47 37.73 6.87 17.56
C GLN A 47 38.69 7.66 16.65
N ALA A 48 39.27 7.04 15.62
CA ALA A 48 40.24 7.69 14.73
C ALA A 48 39.79 7.77 13.26
N VAL A 49 38.50 8.01 13.00
CA VAL A 49 38.04 8.45 11.68
C VAL A 49 37.94 9.97 11.70
N PRO A 50 38.68 10.71 10.87
CA PRO A 50 38.51 12.15 10.76
C PRO A 50 37.05 12.42 10.37
N SER A 51 36.42 13.37 11.06
CA SER A 51 35.10 13.90 10.73
C SER A 51 35.11 14.43 9.31
N VAL A 52 34.75 13.56 8.36
CA VAL A 52 34.35 13.94 7.01
C VAL A 52 33.09 14.75 7.21
N TRP A 53 33.21 16.05 7.02
CA TRP A 53 32.10 16.95 6.88
C TRP A 53 31.15 16.34 5.86
N THR A 54 30.03 15.80 6.34
CA THR A 54 28.84 15.71 5.52
C THR A 54 28.54 17.14 5.11
N ALA A 55 28.86 17.48 3.88
CA ALA A 55 28.12 18.50 3.16
C ALA A 55 26.67 18.02 3.18
N VAL A 56 25.94 18.47 4.21
CA VAL A 56 24.49 18.52 4.16
C VAL A 56 24.24 19.41 2.95
N ALA A 57 23.89 18.78 1.83
CA ALA A 57 23.25 19.50 0.76
C ALA A 57 22.06 20.18 1.42
N GLU A 58 22.15 21.50 1.56
CA GLU A 58 21.02 22.31 2.00
C GLU A 58 19.82 21.87 1.15
N PRO A 59 18.67 21.57 1.76
CA PRO A 59 17.46 21.42 0.96
C PRO A 59 17.35 22.70 0.12
N PRO A 60 17.06 22.60 -1.20
CA PRO A 60 16.86 23.78 -2.01
C PRO A 60 15.86 24.68 -1.28
N PRO A 61 16.10 26.00 -1.21
CA PRO A 61 15.30 26.89 -0.39
C PRO A 61 13.82 26.60 -0.67
N SER A 62 13.09 26.25 0.39
CA SER A 62 11.66 26.08 0.32
C SER A 62 11.11 27.37 -0.27
N ARG A 63 10.65 27.29 -1.51
CA ARG A 63 10.05 28.40 -2.22
C ARG A 63 8.97 28.98 -1.28
N PRO A 64 9.00 30.28 -0.94
CA PRO A 64 8.05 30.84 -0.01
C PRO A 64 6.64 30.49 -0.49
N ALA A 65 5.83 29.92 0.40
CA ALA A 65 4.41 29.73 0.21
C ALA A 65 3.80 31.14 0.04
N GLY A 66 3.76 31.64 -1.19
CA GLY A 66 3.44 33.03 -1.45
C GLY A 66 3.85 33.58 -2.82
N GLU A 67 4.62 32.86 -3.64
CA GLU A 67 4.70 33.20 -5.07
C GLU A 67 3.45 32.70 -5.78
N HIS A 68 2.35 33.40 -5.56
CA HIS A 68 1.34 33.52 -6.61
C HIS A 68 2.05 34.09 -7.83
N PRO A 69 1.79 33.56 -9.05
CA PRO A 69 2.23 34.25 -10.25
C PRO A 69 1.78 35.71 -10.16
N PRO A 70 2.58 36.69 -10.63
CA PRO A 70 2.18 38.09 -10.60
C PRO A 70 0.75 38.18 -11.14
N ALA A 71 -0.10 38.99 -10.48
CA ALA A 71 -1.55 39.06 -10.72
C ALA A 71 -1.95 39.32 -12.19
N GLY A 72 -0.98 39.60 -13.07
CA GLY A 72 -1.13 39.72 -14.52
C GLY A 72 -0.95 38.44 -15.37
N ILE A 73 -0.55 37.28 -14.83
CA ILE A 73 -0.44 36.02 -15.61
C ILE A 73 -1.73 35.19 -15.52
N LEU A 74 -2.48 35.26 -14.42
CA LEU A 74 -3.76 34.55 -14.28
C LEU A 74 -4.89 35.22 -15.07
N THR A 75 -4.72 36.47 -15.48
CA THR A 75 -5.69 37.22 -16.29
C THR A 75 -5.58 36.92 -17.79
N SER A 76 -4.50 36.29 -18.26
CA SER A 76 -4.33 35.92 -19.68
C SER A 76 -4.73 34.48 -20.01
N LEU A 77 -4.98 33.64 -18.99
CA LEU A 77 -5.50 32.30 -19.21
C LEU A 77 -7.03 32.35 -19.40
N PRO A 78 -7.55 31.72 -20.48
CA PRO A 78 -8.98 31.67 -20.71
C PRO A 78 -9.68 31.01 -19.51
N ALA A 79 -10.93 31.41 -19.25
CA ALA A 79 -11.64 31.04 -18.01
C ALA A 79 -11.77 29.52 -17.82
N ASP A 80 -11.72 28.74 -18.91
CA ASP A 80 -11.69 27.27 -18.90
C ASP A 80 -10.41 26.73 -18.25
N ALA A 81 -9.24 27.32 -18.53
CA ALA A 81 -7.93 26.91 -18.03
C ALA A 81 -7.76 27.05 -16.50
N ARG A 82 -8.69 27.74 -15.82
CA ARG A 82 -8.73 27.87 -14.36
C ARG A 82 -9.53 26.77 -13.68
N SER A 83 -10.32 26.03 -14.45
CA SER A 83 -11.05 24.84 -13.99
C SER A 83 -10.21 23.58 -14.24
N CYS A 84 -10.46 22.53 -13.46
CA CYS A 84 -9.91 21.20 -13.72
C CYS A 84 -10.17 20.74 -15.18
N SER A 85 -11.27 21.20 -15.77
CA SER A 85 -11.64 20.92 -17.16
C SER A 85 -10.79 21.62 -18.23
N GLY A 86 -10.21 22.80 -17.96
CA GLY A 86 -9.30 23.43 -18.93
C GLY A 86 -7.83 23.09 -18.69
N PHE A 87 -7.48 22.60 -17.50
CA PHE A 87 -6.17 22.00 -17.28
C PHE A 87 -6.06 20.60 -17.92
N TYR A 88 -7.19 19.88 -17.99
CA TYR A 88 -7.30 18.57 -18.62
C TYR A 88 -8.19 18.59 -19.84
N ARG A 89 -7.64 19.01 -20.98
CA ARG A 89 -8.07 18.42 -22.25
C ARG A 89 -7.54 16.97 -22.26
N PRO A 90 -8.33 15.97 -22.67
CA PRO A 90 -7.78 14.66 -22.96
C PRO A 90 -6.51 14.85 -23.80
N GLY A 91 -5.38 14.31 -23.34
CA GLY A 91 -4.15 14.36 -24.12
C GLY A 91 -4.36 13.74 -25.50
N PRO A 92 -3.41 13.89 -26.43
CA PRO A 92 -3.49 13.17 -27.68
C PRO A 92 -3.72 11.67 -27.41
N PRO A 93 -4.50 10.98 -28.25
CA PRO A 93 -4.76 9.56 -28.05
C PRO A 93 -3.45 8.80 -27.92
N ARG A 94 -3.44 7.78 -27.06
CA ARG A 94 -2.25 6.94 -26.85
C ARG A 94 -1.86 6.30 -28.17
N ARG A 95 -0.56 6.30 -28.49
CA ARG A 95 -0.05 5.82 -29.79
C ARG A 95 -0.36 4.34 -30.01
N VAL A 96 -0.32 3.55 -28.94
CA VAL A 96 -0.61 2.12 -28.98
C VAL A 96 -1.80 1.79 -28.10
N VAL A 97 -2.62 0.85 -28.56
CA VAL A 97 -3.82 0.38 -27.88
C VAL A 97 -3.81 -1.14 -27.94
N PHE A 98 -3.97 -1.79 -26.80
CA PHE A 98 -4.05 -3.25 -26.67
C PHE A 98 -5.25 -3.63 -25.80
N SER A 99 -5.83 -4.81 -26.05
CA SER A 99 -6.82 -5.41 -25.18
C SER A 99 -6.17 -6.31 -24.13
N ILE A 100 -6.74 -6.35 -22.92
CA ILE A 100 -6.34 -7.33 -21.89
C ILE A 100 -6.42 -8.79 -22.38
N LYS A 101 -7.27 -9.08 -23.37
CA LYS A 101 -7.36 -10.41 -24.01
C LYS A 101 -6.06 -10.83 -24.69
N GLU A 102 -5.30 -9.89 -25.24
CA GLU A 102 -4.01 -10.14 -25.89
C GLU A 102 -2.93 -10.59 -24.89
N PHE A 103 -3.15 -10.32 -23.60
CA PHE A 103 -2.29 -10.75 -22.49
C PHE A 103 -2.84 -11.98 -21.77
N GLY A 104 -3.76 -12.72 -22.41
CA GLY A 104 -4.38 -13.93 -21.86
C GLY A 104 -5.50 -13.65 -20.87
N GLY A 105 -6.08 -12.45 -20.87
CA GLY A 105 -7.23 -12.14 -20.03
C GLY A 105 -8.49 -12.93 -20.43
N VAL A 106 -9.23 -13.42 -19.44
CA VAL A 106 -10.50 -14.13 -19.58
C VAL A 106 -11.59 -13.42 -18.76
N GLY A 107 -12.62 -12.93 -19.45
CA GLY A 107 -13.70 -12.10 -18.90
C GLY A 107 -14.90 -12.87 -18.33
N ASP A 108 -14.68 -14.04 -17.72
CA ASP A 108 -15.72 -14.96 -17.22
C ASP A 108 -16.16 -14.69 -15.75
N GLY A 109 -15.47 -13.76 -15.08
CA GLY A 109 -15.69 -13.41 -13.67
C GLY A 109 -15.17 -14.44 -12.67
N ARG A 110 -14.40 -15.45 -13.11
CA ARG A 110 -13.90 -16.56 -12.30
C ARG A 110 -12.41 -16.78 -12.46
N THR A 111 -11.90 -16.65 -13.68
CA THR A 111 -10.49 -16.78 -13.99
C THR A 111 -9.72 -15.60 -13.40
N SER A 112 -8.65 -15.87 -12.64
CA SER A 112 -7.77 -14.81 -12.14
C SER A 112 -6.98 -14.20 -13.30
N ASN A 113 -7.16 -12.89 -13.48
CA ASN A 113 -6.51 -12.07 -14.49
C ASN A 113 -5.33 -11.28 -13.92
N THR A 114 -4.92 -11.54 -12.67
CA THR A 114 -3.85 -10.80 -11.98
C THR A 114 -2.58 -10.75 -12.84
N GLU A 115 -2.15 -11.90 -13.36
CA GLU A 115 -0.95 -11.97 -14.20
C GLU A 115 -1.17 -11.37 -15.59
N SER A 116 -2.39 -11.46 -16.14
CA SER A 116 -2.74 -10.81 -17.40
C SER A 116 -2.63 -9.30 -17.29
N PHE A 117 -3.13 -8.69 -16.20
CA PHE A 117 -2.99 -7.25 -15.95
C PHE A 117 -1.53 -6.85 -15.71
N ARG A 118 -0.77 -7.60 -14.92
CA ARG A 118 0.66 -7.33 -14.66
C ARG A 118 1.49 -7.37 -15.94
N ARG A 119 1.33 -8.42 -16.76
CA ARG A 119 2.01 -8.53 -18.05
C ARG A 119 1.59 -7.44 -19.03
N ALA A 120 0.31 -7.08 -19.05
CA ALA A 120 -0.19 -5.99 -19.87
C ALA A 120 0.50 -4.67 -19.50
N VAL A 121 0.48 -4.27 -18.23
CA VAL A 121 1.10 -3.00 -17.81
C VAL A 121 2.62 -3.01 -18.05
N GLU A 122 3.31 -4.11 -17.73
CA GLU A 122 4.75 -4.21 -17.95
C GLU A 122 5.11 -4.12 -19.45
N SER A 123 4.37 -4.82 -20.31
CA SER A 123 4.60 -4.76 -21.76
C SER A 123 4.26 -3.39 -22.34
N LEU A 124 3.27 -2.68 -21.79
CA LEU A 124 2.82 -1.40 -22.32
C LEU A 124 3.67 -0.22 -21.82
N ARG A 125 4.34 -0.37 -20.67
CA ARG A 125 5.28 0.62 -20.12
C ARG A 125 6.35 1.05 -21.13
N ARG A 126 6.81 0.14 -21.99
CA ARG A 126 7.86 0.42 -22.99
C ARG A 126 7.50 1.53 -23.97
N TYR A 127 6.20 1.81 -24.15
CA TYR A 127 5.71 2.86 -25.05
C TYR A 127 5.57 4.22 -24.38
N GLY A 128 5.96 4.37 -23.11
CA GLY A 128 5.78 5.61 -22.34
C GLY A 128 6.40 6.83 -23.01
N GLU A 129 7.62 6.70 -23.54
CA GLU A 129 8.33 7.78 -24.25
C GLU A 129 7.87 7.94 -25.71
N GLU A 130 7.08 7.00 -26.22
CA GLU A 130 6.60 6.94 -27.60
C GLU A 130 5.16 7.45 -27.75
N GLY A 131 4.68 8.26 -26.81
CA GLY A 131 3.30 8.77 -26.79
C GLY A 131 2.34 7.93 -25.92
N GLY A 132 2.87 6.99 -25.16
CA GLY A 132 2.13 6.21 -24.18
C GLY A 132 1.28 5.10 -24.76
N ALA A 133 0.64 4.36 -23.86
CA ALA A 133 -0.14 3.18 -24.18
C ALA A 133 -1.53 3.18 -23.54
N GLN A 134 -2.49 2.56 -24.21
CA GLN A 134 -3.82 2.31 -23.69
C GLN A 134 -4.08 0.81 -23.56
N LEU A 135 -4.62 0.41 -22.41
CA LEU A 135 -5.13 -0.93 -22.16
C LEU A 135 -6.65 -0.92 -22.11
N ASN A 136 -7.28 -1.58 -23.06
CA ASN A 136 -8.72 -1.78 -23.13
C ASN A 136 -9.13 -3.03 -22.34
N VAL A 137 -10.08 -2.86 -21.43
CA VAL A 137 -10.79 -3.93 -20.74
C VAL A 137 -12.18 -4.03 -21.38
N PRO A 138 -12.42 -5.05 -22.23
CA PRO A 138 -13.67 -5.15 -22.97
C PRO A 138 -14.82 -5.63 -22.09
N ALA A 139 -16.04 -5.61 -22.64
CA ALA A 139 -17.23 -6.14 -21.98
C ALA A 139 -16.96 -7.56 -21.41
N GLY A 140 -17.36 -7.77 -20.15
CA GLY A 140 -17.05 -8.99 -19.41
C GLY A 140 -16.71 -8.73 -17.95
N ARG A 141 -16.45 -9.80 -17.20
CA ARG A 141 -16.14 -9.76 -15.78
C ARG A 141 -14.70 -10.21 -15.56
N TRP A 142 -13.85 -9.34 -15.00
CA TRP A 142 -12.40 -9.53 -14.96
C TRP A 142 -11.93 -9.63 -13.51
N LEU A 143 -11.95 -10.85 -12.95
CA LEU A 143 -11.46 -11.10 -11.59
C LEU A 143 -9.95 -10.89 -11.53
N THR A 144 -9.47 -10.08 -10.59
CA THR A 144 -8.05 -9.80 -10.42
C THR A 144 -7.73 -9.46 -8.97
N GLY A 145 -6.53 -9.84 -8.53
CA GLY A 145 -5.85 -9.24 -7.40
C GLY A 145 -5.24 -7.89 -7.76
N SER A 146 -4.37 -7.41 -6.87
CA SER A 146 -3.74 -6.10 -7.01
C SER A 146 -2.74 -6.03 -8.16
N PHE A 147 -2.80 -4.93 -8.91
CA PHE A 147 -1.85 -4.59 -9.97
C PHE A 147 -1.48 -3.10 -9.95
N ASN A 148 -0.25 -2.81 -10.37
CA ASN A 148 0.27 -1.45 -10.43
C ASN A 148 0.12 -0.88 -11.83
N LEU A 149 -0.19 0.41 -11.93
CA LEU A 149 -0.21 1.18 -13.17
C LEU A 149 1.20 1.73 -13.50
N THR A 150 1.36 2.26 -14.71
CA THR A 150 2.58 2.92 -15.19
C THR A 150 2.28 4.33 -15.73
N SER A 151 3.31 5.13 -15.98
CA SER A 151 3.18 6.49 -16.54
C SER A 151 2.81 6.48 -18.03
N ASN A 152 2.27 7.59 -18.52
CA ASN A 152 1.84 7.76 -19.92
C ASN A 152 0.87 6.65 -20.36
N PHE A 153 -0.08 6.35 -19.48
CA PHE A 153 -0.93 5.18 -19.58
C PHE A 153 -2.40 5.55 -19.55
N THR A 154 -3.22 4.84 -20.31
CA THR A 154 -4.67 4.90 -20.22
C THR A 154 -5.23 3.52 -19.88
N LEU A 155 -5.92 3.40 -18.76
CA LEU A 155 -6.79 2.25 -18.49
C LEU A 155 -8.20 2.59 -18.98
N TYR A 156 -8.67 1.86 -19.99
CA TYR A 156 -9.96 2.09 -20.64
C TYR A 156 -10.92 0.94 -20.39
N LEU A 157 -12.06 1.20 -19.74
CA LEU A 157 -13.09 0.20 -19.49
C LEU A 157 -14.24 0.38 -20.48
N GLU A 158 -14.46 -0.60 -21.36
CA GLU A 158 -15.58 -0.58 -22.29
C GLU A 158 -16.93 -0.69 -21.56
N GLU A 159 -18.01 -0.39 -22.26
CA GLU A 159 -19.36 -0.57 -21.73
C GLU A 159 -19.59 -2.05 -21.36
N GLY A 160 -20.14 -2.30 -20.18
CA GLY A 160 -20.32 -3.65 -19.67
C GLY A 160 -19.04 -4.35 -19.16
N ALA A 161 -17.89 -3.67 -19.15
CA ALA A 161 -16.69 -4.17 -18.49
C ALA A 161 -16.81 -4.00 -16.97
N VAL A 162 -16.51 -5.07 -16.21
CA VAL A 162 -16.47 -5.05 -14.75
C VAL A 162 -15.16 -5.65 -14.26
N ILE A 163 -14.25 -4.83 -13.72
CA ILE A 163 -13.09 -5.32 -12.98
C ILE A 163 -13.57 -5.75 -11.59
N LEU A 164 -13.28 -6.98 -11.20
CA LEU A 164 -13.68 -7.55 -9.91
C LEU A 164 -12.45 -7.73 -9.03
N GLY A 165 -12.47 -7.13 -7.83
CA GLY A 165 -11.44 -7.33 -6.82
C GLY A 165 -11.52 -8.73 -6.22
N SER A 166 -10.39 -9.44 -6.20
CA SER A 166 -10.28 -10.75 -5.58
C SER A 166 -10.74 -10.71 -4.12
N GLN A 167 -11.51 -11.73 -3.71
CA GLN A 167 -11.94 -11.91 -2.33
C GLN A 167 -10.88 -12.60 -1.46
N ASP A 168 -9.80 -13.11 -2.06
CA ASP A 168 -8.66 -13.68 -1.32
C ASP A 168 -7.71 -12.56 -0.86
N PRO A 169 -7.53 -12.33 0.46
CA PRO A 169 -6.60 -11.33 0.97
C PRO A 169 -5.14 -11.53 0.50
N LYS A 170 -4.74 -12.75 0.10
CA LYS A 170 -3.39 -13.04 -0.41
C LYS A 170 -3.12 -12.43 -1.79
N GLU A 171 -4.17 -12.17 -2.55
CA GLU A 171 -4.11 -11.47 -3.86
C GLU A 171 -3.92 -9.95 -3.69
N TRP A 172 -3.89 -9.45 -2.44
CA TRP A 172 -3.68 -8.05 -2.07
C TRP A 172 -2.43 -7.93 -1.19
N PRO A 173 -1.21 -7.95 -1.76
CA PRO A 173 0.02 -7.97 -0.98
C PRO A 173 0.12 -6.87 0.08
N LEU A 174 0.81 -7.16 1.18
CA LEU A 174 1.04 -6.19 2.24
C LEU A 174 2.11 -5.18 1.81
N ILE A 175 1.85 -3.91 2.08
CA ILE A 175 2.76 -2.80 1.92
C ILE A 175 2.85 -1.99 3.22
N GLU A 176 3.91 -1.20 3.34
CA GLU A 176 4.05 -0.29 4.46
C GLU A 176 2.91 0.74 4.51
N PRO A 177 2.52 1.21 5.70
CA PRO A 177 1.63 2.35 5.83
C PRO A 177 2.16 3.58 5.11
N LEU A 178 1.26 4.48 4.73
CA LEU A 178 1.68 5.78 4.21
C LEU A 178 2.50 6.53 5.27
N PRO A 179 3.61 7.19 4.89
CA PRO A 179 4.46 7.90 5.84
C PRO A 179 3.69 8.92 6.70
N SER A 180 2.67 9.58 6.15
CA SER A 180 1.81 10.53 6.90
C SER A 180 1.00 9.89 8.03
N TYR A 181 0.75 8.59 8.00
CA TYR A 181 -0.11 7.95 9.00
C TYR A 181 0.68 7.45 10.21
N GLY A 182 1.99 7.24 10.07
CA GLY A 182 2.88 6.69 11.11
C GLY A 182 2.58 5.24 11.52
N ARG A 183 1.36 4.73 11.29
CA ARG A 183 0.90 3.36 11.51
C ARG A 183 -0.26 3.03 10.57
N GLY A 184 -0.64 1.75 10.46
CA GLY A 184 -1.86 1.37 9.74
C GLY A 184 -3.12 1.99 10.37
N ARG A 185 -4.10 2.30 9.51
CA ARG A 185 -5.26 3.13 9.88
C ARG A 185 -6.27 2.39 10.76
N GLU A 186 -6.38 1.08 10.57
CA GLU A 186 -7.31 0.19 11.29
C GLU A 186 -6.58 -0.77 12.24
N ARG A 187 -5.39 -1.22 11.83
CA ARG A 187 -4.50 -2.10 12.58
C ARG A 187 -3.08 -1.54 12.57
N PRO A 188 -2.30 -1.73 13.64
CA PRO A 188 -0.88 -1.38 13.63
C PRO A 188 -0.12 -2.23 12.59
N GLY A 189 1.02 -1.74 12.12
CA GLY A 189 1.85 -2.43 11.13
C GLY A 189 1.37 -2.24 9.69
N ALA A 190 1.71 -3.21 8.82
CA ALA A 190 1.45 -3.18 7.39
C ALA A 190 -0.05 -3.15 7.04
N ARG A 191 -0.34 -2.78 5.80
CA ARG A 191 -1.69 -2.73 5.21
C ARG A 191 -1.72 -3.48 3.89
N HIS A 192 -2.89 -3.93 3.47
CA HIS A 192 -3.06 -4.42 2.10
C HIS A 192 -2.93 -3.26 1.10
N ILE A 193 -2.27 -3.51 -0.03
CA ILE A 193 -2.22 -2.59 -1.18
C ILE A 193 -3.63 -2.37 -1.76
N SER A 194 -3.84 -1.36 -2.60
CA SER A 194 -5.10 -1.17 -3.32
C SER A 194 -5.29 -2.17 -4.47
N LEU A 195 -6.52 -2.32 -4.98
CA LEU A 195 -6.78 -3.17 -6.16
C LEU A 195 -6.03 -2.63 -7.38
N ILE A 196 -6.21 -1.33 -7.64
CA ILE A 196 -5.46 -0.60 -8.64
C ILE A 196 -4.54 0.36 -7.89
N HIS A 197 -3.23 0.22 -8.07
CA HIS A 197 -2.24 1.01 -7.35
C HIS A 197 -1.32 1.76 -8.31
N GLY A 198 -0.74 2.87 -7.85
CA GLY A 198 0.29 3.60 -8.57
C GLY A 198 1.12 4.45 -7.62
N ASN A 199 2.44 4.48 -7.82
CA ASN A 199 3.34 5.33 -7.05
C ASN A 199 4.32 6.03 -8.00
N GLY A 200 4.44 7.35 -7.92
CA GLY A 200 5.36 8.11 -8.76
C GLY A 200 4.93 8.21 -10.22
N LEU A 201 3.63 8.15 -10.52
CA LEU A 201 3.14 8.14 -11.90
C LEU A 201 3.00 9.55 -12.48
N SER A 202 3.16 9.67 -13.80
CA SER A 202 2.88 10.88 -14.56
C SER A 202 2.01 10.58 -15.77
N ASP A 203 0.99 11.41 -16.01
CA ASP A 203 0.13 11.30 -17.20
C ASP A 203 -0.61 9.95 -17.26
N VAL A 204 -1.56 9.78 -16.33
CA VAL A 204 -2.39 8.57 -16.25
C VAL A 204 -3.85 8.93 -16.40
N VAL A 205 -4.53 8.20 -17.27
CA VAL A 205 -5.96 8.36 -17.50
C VAL A 205 -6.68 7.06 -17.15
N ILE A 206 -7.72 7.14 -16.32
CA ILE A 206 -8.62 6.01 -16.04
C ILE A 206 -10.01 6.43 -16.54
N THR A 207 -10.47 5.79 -17.60
CA THR A 207 -11.72 6.17 -18.26
C THR A 207 -12.41 5.00 -18.96
N GLY A 208 -13.48 5.28 -19.69
CA GLY A 208 -14.27 4.26 -20.35
C GLY A 208 -15.61 4.75 -20.88
N ASN A 209 -16.43 3.79 -21.33
CA ASN A 209 -17.84 3.97 -21.66
C ASN A 209 -18.72 3.49 -20.50
N ASN A 210 -18.51 4.03 -19.30
CA ASN A 210 -19.25 3.64 -18.10
C ASN A 210 -19.01 2.18 -17.63
N GLY A 211 -17.79 1.67 -17.84
CA GLY A 211 -17.36 0.43 -17.18
C GLY A 211 -17.19 0.60 -15.66
N SER A 212 -17.15 -0.52 -14.94
CA SER A 212 -17.17 -0.56 -13.48
C SER A 212 -15.93 -1.23 -12.88
N ILE A 213 -15.54 -0.74 -11.70
CA ILE A 213 -14.53 -1.34 -10.83
C ILE A 213 -15.24 -1.72 -9.53
N ASP A 214 -15.44 -3.01 -9.30
CA ASP A 214 -16.13 -3.56 -8.13
C ASP A 214 -15.14 -4.26 -7.22
N GLY A 215 -14.90 -3.69 -6.04
CA GLY A 215 -13.93 -4.21 -5.08
C GLY A 215 -14.34 -5.48 -4.35
N GLN A 216 -15.58 -5.96 -4.54
CA GLN A 216 -16.16 -7.10 -3.82
C GLN A 216 -15.94 -7.03 -2.29
N GLY A 217 -16.04 -5.81 -1.73
CA GLY A 217 -15.59 -5.45 -0.39
C GLY A 217 -16.24 -6.18 0.79
N ARG A 218 -17.34 -6.92 0.57
CA ARG A 218 -18.10 -7.58 1.63
C ARG A 218 -17.24 -8.48 2.53
N VAL A 219 -16.35 -9.29 1.95
CA VAL A 219 -15.44 -10.16 2.71
C VAL A 219 -14.56 -9.32 3.64
N TRP A 220 -14.04 -8.20 3.16
CA TRP A 220 -13.23 -7.27 3.95
C TRP A 220 -14.03 -6.61 5.08
N TRP A 221 -15.30 -6.28 4.84
CA TRP A 221 -16.18 -5.70 5.86
C TRP A 221 -16.53 -6.72 6.93
N GLU A 222 -16.79 -7.98 6.55
CA GLU A 222 -17.03 -9.08 7.48
C GLU A 222 -15.80 -9.34 8.37
N LEU A 223 -14.58 -9.36 7.81
CA LEU A 223 -13.34 -9.45 8.58
C LEU A 223 -13.21 -8.31 9.60
N TRP A 224 -13.56 -7.09 9.20
CA TRP A 224 -13.55 -5.93 10.09
C TRP A 224 -14.59 -6.06 11.22
N TRP A 225 -15.86 -6.34 10.88
CA TRP A 225 -16.95 -6.44 11.84
C TRP A 225 -16.78 -7.59 12.82
N ASN A 226 -16.27 -8.73 12.36
CA ASN A 226 -15.99 -9.90 13.20
C ASN A 226 -14.70 -9.76 14.00
N ARG A 227 -13.98 -8.64 13.86
CA ARG A 227 -12.69 -8.35 14.53
C ARG A 227 -11.58 -9.35 14.19
N THR A 228 -11.71 -10.08 13.09
CA THR A 228 -10.72 -11.05 12.58
C THR A 228 -9.77 -10.46 11.54
N LEU A 229 -9.95 -9.19 11.18
CA LEU A 229 -9.03 -8.47 10.31
C LEU A 229 -7.64 -8.36 10.94
N GLU A 230 -6.62 -8.94 10.30
CA GLU A 230 -5.22 -8.92 10.74
C GLU A 230 -4.50 -7.63 10.36
N HIS A 231 -4.66 -7.17 9.12
CA HIS A 231 -4.01 -5.98 8.57
C HIS A 231 -5.02 -4.95 8.06
N THR A 232 -4.63 -3.67 8.00
CA THR A 232 -5.52 -2.61 7.49
C THR A 232 -5.95 -2.92 6.05
N ARG A 233 -7.24 -2.73 5.74
CA ARG A 233 -7.83 -3.04 4.43
C ARG A 233 -7.25 -2.18 3.30
N GLY A 234 -7.19 -2.77 2.11
CA GLY A 234 -6.76 -2.08 0.89
C GLY A 234 -7.83 -1.12 0.36
N HIS A 235 -7.41 -0.13 -0.41
CA HIS A 235 -8.31 0.78 -1.13
C HIS A 235 -8.73 0.20 -2.48
N LEU A 236 -9.75 0.76 -3.11
CA LEU A 236 -10.12 0.34 -4.47
C LEU A 236 -9.16 0.90 -5.52
N LEU A 237 -8.89 2.20 -5.48
CA LEU A 237 -7.88 2.87 -6.31
C LEU A 237 -7.01 3.77 -5.41
N GLU A 238 -5.70 3.59 -5.45
CA GLU A 238 -4.76 4.46 -4.74
C GLU A 238 -3.62 4.91 -5.66
N LEU A 239 -3.39 6.22 -5.70
CA LEU A 239 -2.31 6.83 -6.47
C LEU A 239 -1.48 7.68 -5.52
N VAL A 240 -0.19 7.40 -5.43
CA VAL A 240 0.74 8.02 -4.47
C VAL A 240 1.81 8.79 -5.25
N ASN A 241 2.23 9.95 -4.76
CA ASN A 241 3.32 10.76 -5.36
C ASN A 241 3.17 11.00 -6.87
N SER A 242 1.94 11.08 -7.37
CA SER A 242 1.67 11.05 -8.81
C SER A 242 1.21 12.42 -9.32
N SER A 243 1.37 12.67 -10.62
CA SER A 243 0.96 13.92 -11.23
C SER A 243 0.27 13.70 -12.56
N ASN A 244 -0.54 14.68 -12.97
CA ASN A 244 -1.24 14.61 -14.24
C ASN A 244 -2.18 13.38 -14.33
N ILE A 245 -3.08 13.25 -13.35
CA ILE A 245 -4.06 12.16 -13.27
C ILE A 245 -5.46 12.65 -13.67
N LEU A 246 -6.09 11.93 -14.58
CA LEU A 246 -7.47 12.16 -15.03
C LEU A 246 -8.32 10.90 -14.84
N ILE A 247 -9.42 11.01 -14.09
CA ILE A 247 -10.37 9.91 -13.86
C ILE A 247 -11.77 10.38 -14.26
N TYR A 248 -12.41 9.69 -15.20
CA TYR A 248 -13.76 10.06 -15.64
C TYR A 248 -14.51 8.95 -16.38
N ASN A 249 -15.85 8.99 -16.38
CA ASN A 249 -16.73 8.03 -17.06
C ASN A 249 -16.52 6.56 -16.63
N VAL A 250 -16.26 6.34 -15.34
CA VAL A 250 -16.14 5.01 -14.72
C VAL A 250 -16.91 4.98 -13.40
N THR A 251 -17.38 3.80 -13.03
CA THR A 251 -18.14 3.57 -11.80
C THR A 251 -17.32 2.76 -10.80
N PHE A 252 -17.31 3.17 -9.53
CA PHE A 252 -16.65 2.47 -8.42
C PHE A 252 -17.71 1.84 -7.50
N LEU A 253 -17.59 0.53 -7.26
CA LEU A 253 -18.55 -0.27 -6.50
C LEU A 253 -17.85 -1.03 -5.36
N ASN A 254 -18.55 -1.19 -4.24
CA ASN A 254 -18.20 -2.11 -3.14
C ASN A 254 -16.71 -2.10 -2.72
N SER A 255 -16.12 -0.91 -2.53
CA SER A 255 -14.73 -0.79 -2.10
C SER A 255 -14.47 -1.50 -0.76
N PRO A 256 -13.35 -2.25 -0.61
CA PRO A 256 -12.96 -2.85 0.66
C PRO A 256 -12.79 -1.82 1.79
N PHE A 257 -12.25 -0.64 1.44
CA PHE A 257 -12.09 0.50 2.32
C PHE A 257 -12.42 1.80 1.57
N TRP A 258 -11.48 2.75 1.40
CA TRP A 258 -11.72 3.94 0.57
C TRP A 258 -11.76 3.65 -0.94
N ASN A 259 -12.66 4.32 -1.66
CA ASN A 259 -12.85 4.14 -3.10
C ASN A 259 -11.67 4.69 -3.91
N VAL A 260 -11.49 6.00 -3.97
CA VAL A 260 -10.42 6.65 -4.74
C VAL A 260 -9.57 7.47 -3.78
N HIS A 261 -8.28 7.15 -3.70
CA HIS A 261 -7.35 7.71 -2.72
C HIS A 261 -6.08 8.27 -3.39
N PRO A 262 -6.11 9.52 -3.90
CA PRO A 262 -4.91 10.21 -4.34
C PRO A 262 -4.16 10.79 -3.14
N VAL A 263 -2.87 10.48 -3.00
CA VAL A 263 -2.01 10.92 -1.89
C VAL A 263 -0.75 11.55 -2.44
N TYR A 264 -0.37 12.72 -1.92
CA TYR A 264 0.80 13.48 -2.39
C TYR A 264 0.80 13.74 -3.90
N CYS A 265 -0.39 13.79 -4.51
CA CYS A 265 -0.51 13.96 -5.93
C CYS A 265 -0.59 15.46 -6.30
N ARG A 266 -0.05 15.85 -7.46
CA ARG A 266 -0.16 17.24 -8.00
C ARG A 266 -0.90 17.31 -9.32
N ARG A 267 -1.91 18.19 -9.41
CA ARG A 267 -2.86 18.32 -10.54
C ARG A 267 -3.66 17.04 -10.76
N GLN A 268 -4.85 16.93 -10.18
CA GLN A 268 -5.79 15.81 -10.42
C GLN A 268 -7.10 16.38 -10.91
N CYS A 269 -7.75 15.68 -11.84
CA CYS A 269 -9.12 15.97 -12.22
C CYS A 269 -9.96 14.69 -12.13
N CYS A 270 -11.03 14.74 -11.36
CA CYS A 270 -12.04 13.70 -11.24
C CYS A 270 -13.37 14.28 -11.73
N SER A 271 -13.98 13.69 -12.75
CA SER A 271 -15.23 14.19 -13.35
C SER A 271 -16.13 13.04 -13.77
N LYS A 272 -17.45 13.15 -13.60
CA LYS A 272 -18.42 12.09 -13.98
C LYS A 272 -18.04 10.71 -13.42
N ILE A 273 -17.80 10.66 -12.10
CA ILE A 273 -17.51 9.43 -11.35
C ILE A 273 -18.74 9.08 -10.51
N CYS A 274 -19.19 7.82 -10.56
CA CYS A 274 -20.24 7.30 -9.70
C CYS A 274 -19.63 6.42 -8.59
N TYR A 275 -20.05 6.66 -7.35
CA TYR A 275 -19.65 5.85 -6.19
C TYR A 275 -20.89 5.14 -5.63
N CYS A 276 -20.83 3.82 -5.53
CA CYS A 276 -21.85 3.05 -4.82
C CYS A 276 -21.17 2.11 -3.82
N SER A 277 -21.23 2.46 -2.55
CA SER A 277 -20.85 1.57 -1.45
C SER A 277 -22.12 0.92 -0.90
N GLY A 278 -22.30 -0.39 -1.09
CA GLY A 278 -23.39 -1.14 -0.48
C GLY A 278 -23.19 -1.27 1.03
N THR A 279 -23.74 -0.37 1.83
CA THR A 279 -23.98 -0.65 3.26
C THR A 279 -25.28 -1.44 3.37
N THR A 280 -25.20 -2.77 3.37
CA THR A 280 -26.29 -3.57 3.95
C THR A 280 -26.31 -3.29 5.45
N SER A 281 -27.27 -2.48 5.88
CA SER A 281 -27.64 -2.31 7.28
C SER A 281 -28.11 -3.65 7.83
N PHE A 282 -27.30 -4.30 8.67
CA PHE A 282 -27.80 -5.36 9.53
C PHE A 282 -28.43 -4.73 10.77
N PRO A 283 -29.62 -5.20 11.22
CA PRO A 283 -30.21 -4.73 12.46
C PRO A 283 -29.29 -5.12 13.62
N LYS A 284 -29.01 -4.16 14.50
CA LYS A 284 -28.40 -4.44 15.80
C LYS A 284 -29.39 -5.29 16.60
N HIS A 285 -29.02 -6.52 16.93
CA HIS A 285 -29.60 -7.27 18.05
C HIS A 285 -28.66 -7.17 19.24
#